data_AF-A0A7V5M626-F1
#
_entry.id   AF-A0A7V5M626-F1
#
_cell.length_a   1.000
_cell.length_b   1.000
_cell.length_c   1.000
_cell.angle_alpha   90.00
_cell.angle_beta   90.00
_cell.angle_gamma   90.00
#
_symmetry.space_group_name_H-M   'P 1'
#
loop_
_entity.id
_entity.type
_entity.pdbx_description
1 polymer ?
#
loop_
_entity_poly.entity_id
_entity_poly.type
_entity_poly.pdbx_seq_one_letter_code
_entity_poly.pdbx_strand_id
1 'polypeptide(L)'
;MDCHGLPPAGQGKDIFNPRYLVNTTWDKSSGIKTVELILNDGKPVERPDIWHHEGAEIVTAVSPRTCARCHEKEAKEFLDSRHAAASQFIGSLDNFLGRFAEGPAAAINGCQQCHGSIIRVATPAVNNRPPQYAADTWPNTGMGRINADGSWGSCSACHSRHEFSAEVARRPENCGKCHMGPDHPQAEIYAESKHGIAFRKNERMMKLDSPGGEWILGKDYA
;
A
#
# COMPACT_ATOMS: atom_id res chain seq x y z
N MET A 1 -22.80 4.51 -11.38
CA MET A 1 -22.34 3.10 -11.41
C MET A 1 -21.11 3.05 -12.29
N ASP A 2 -19.94 3.17 -11.68
CA ASP A 2 -18.87 2.15 -11.75
C ASP A 2 -17.74 2.61 -10.82
N CYS A 3 -17.77 2.19 -9.55
CA CYS A 3 -16.65 2.42 -8.61
C CYS A 3 -15.38 1.65 -9.04
N HIS A 4 -15.48 0.82 -10.08
CA HIS A 4 -14.42 -0.01 -10.64
C HIS A 4 -14.16 0.24 -12.13
N GLY A 5 -14.74 1.30 -12.70
CA GLY A 5 -14.49 1.68 -14.10
C GLY A 5 -13.04 2.12 -14.25
N LEU A 6 -12.42 1.85 -15.40
CA LEU A 6 -11.14 2.47 -15.75
C LEU A 6 -11.35 3.99 -15.78
N PRO A 7 -10.79 4.80 -14.84
CA PRO A 7 -10.80 6.24 -14.98
C PRO A 7 -10.27 6.64 -16.36
N PRO A 8 -10.97 7.54 -17.05
CA PRO A 8 -10.53 8.16 -18.30
C PRO A 8 -9.05 8.53 -18.26
N ALA A 9 -8.37 8.41 -19.40
CA ALA A 9 -6.98 8.83 -19.54
C ALA A 9 -6.80 10.26 -18.99
N GLY A 10 -5.96 10.41 -17.96
CA GLY A 10 -5.72 11.70 -17.30
C GLY A 10 -6.37 11.88 -15.93
N GLN A 11 -7.36 11.08 -15.53
CA GLN A 11 -7.98 11.16 -14.18
C GLN A 11 -7.05 10.71 -13.03
N GLY A 12 -5.86 10.18 -13.33
CA GLY A 12 -4.80 9.92 -12.35
C GLY A 12 -3.82 11.08 -12.13
N LYS A 13 -3.99 12.20 -12.84
CA LYS A 13 -3.29 13.46 -12.55
C LYS A 13 -4.11 14.19 -11.49
N ASP A 14 -4.01 13.75 -10.25
CA ASP A 14 -4.49 14.56 -9.14
C ASP A 14 -3.66 15.86 -9.14
N ILE A 15 -4.27 16.96 -9.58
CA ILE A 15 -3.65 18.30 -9.64
C ILE A 15 -3.30 18.82 -8.24
N PHE A 16 -3.91 18.27 -7.19
CA PHE A 16 -3.59 18.57 -5.79
C PHE A 16 -2.60 17.58 -5.18
N ASN A 17 -2.26 16.50 -5.89
CA ASN A 17 -1.31 15.48 -5.43
C ASN A 17 -0.46 14.95 -6.61
N PRO A 18 0.56 15.73 -7.04
CA PRO A 18 1.29 15.45 -8.26
C PRO A 18 1.92 14.06 -8.21
N ARG A 19 1.84 13.30 -9.31
CA ARG A 19 2.70 12.11 -9.48
C ARG A 19 4.16 12.57 -9.50
N TYR A 20 5.06 11.81 -8.87
CA TYR A 20 6.47 12.17 -8.75
C TYR A 20 7.33 11.20 -9.57
N LEU A 21 8.49 11.69 -10.02
CA LEU A 21 9.55 10.87 -10.58
C LEU A 21 10.50 10.42 -9.45
N VAL A 22 11.13 9.27 -9.65
CA VAL A 22 12.16 8.73 -8.76
C VAL A 22 13.47 8.77 -9.53
N ASN A 23 14.47 9.47 -9.02
CA ASN A 23 15.83 9.38 -9.51
C ASN A 23 16.63 8.48 -8.57
N THR A 24 17.15 7.35 -9.08
CA THR A 24 17.96 6.42 -8.30
C THR A 24 19.39 6.46 -8.81
N THR A 25 20.31 6.89 -7.95
CA THR A 25 21.75 6.84 -8.20
C THR A 25 22.36 5.71 -7.38
N TRP A 26 23.16 4.86 -8.03
CA TRP A 26 23.87 3.77 -7.37
C TRP A 26 25.36 4.00 -7.48
N ASP A 27 26.00 4.20 -6.33
CA ASP A 27 27.45 4.17 -6.23
C ASP A 27 27.90 2.70 -6.12
N LYS A 28 28.46 2.21 -7.23
CA LYS A 28 28.96 0.82 -7.33
C LYS A 28 30.19 0.55 -6.46
N SER A 29 30.89 1.59 -6.01
CA SER A 29 32.08 1.47 -5.17
C SER A 29 31.73 1.30 -3.69
N SER A 30 30.75 2.07 -3.18
CA SER A 30 30.28 1.97 -1.81
C SER A 30 29.08 1.03 -1.63
N GLY A 31 28.41 0.66 -2.72
CA GLY A 31 27.17 -0.11 -2.71
C GLY A 31 25.93 0.71 -2.32
N ILE A 32 26.09 2.01 -2.04
CA ILE A 32 25.01 2.88 -1.57
C ILE A 32 24.10 3.27 -2.74
N LYS A 33 22.80 3.09 -2.57
CA LYS A 33 21.75 3.61 -3.47
C LYS A 33 21.13 4.86 -2.85
N THR A 34 21.28 5.98 -3.52
CA THR A 34 20.61 7.24 -3.20
C THR A 34 19.36 7.39 -4.06
N VAL A 35 18.24 7.77 -3.44
CA VAL A 35 16.95 7.93 -4.11
C VAL A 35 16.47 9.34 -3.86
N GLU A 36 16.35 10.13 -4.92
CA GLU A 36 15.82 11.48 -4.90
C GLU A 36 14.39 11.51 -5.45
N LEU A 37 13.52 12.19 -4.73
CA LEU A 37 12.10 12.31 -5.06
C LEU A 37 11.93 13.63 -5.77
N ILE A 38 11.46 13.61 -7.01
CA ILE A 38 11.36 14.83 -7.79
C ILE A 38 9.90 15.03 -8.21
N LEU A 39 9.34 16.19 -7.89
CA LEU A 39 8.08 16.69 -8.43
C LEU A 39 8.14 16.71 -9.98
N ASN A 40 6.98 16.70 -10.64
CA ASN A 40 6.96 16.84 -12.11
C ASN A 40 7.62 18.14 -12.61
N ASP A 41 7.79 19.14 -11.75
CA ASP A 41 8.48 20.40 -12.03
C ASP A 41 10.00 20.37 -11.75
N GLY A 42 10.55 19.22 -11.37
CA GLY A 42 11.98 19.07 -11.13
C GLY A 42 12.44 19.35 -9.69
N LYS A 43 11.53 19.70 -8.76
CA LYS A 43 11.91 20.02 -7.36
C LYS A 43 11.95 18.79 -6.44
N PRO A 44 12.86 18.75 -5.46
CA PRO A 44 12.90 17.68 -4.47
C PRO A 44 11.65 17.68 -3.59
N VAL A 45 11.14 16.49 -3.24
CA VAL A 45 10.05 16.33 -2.27
C VAL A 45 10.61 16.46 -0.86
N GLU A 46 10.05 17.38 -0.07
CA GLU A 46 10.39 17.49 1.35
C GLU A 46 10.00 16.21 2.10
N ARG A 47 10.91 15.69 2.93
CA ARG A 47 10.70 14.49 3.76
C ARG A 47 10.65 14.86 5.25
N PRO A 48 9.57 15.51 5.71
CA PRO A 48 9.42 15.93 7.11
C PRO A 48 9.29 14.76 8.08
N ASP A 49 9.25 13.53 7.56
CA ASP A 49 9.09 12.28 8.30
C ASP A 49 10.40 11.53 8.56
N ILE A 50 11.54 12.04 8.05
CA ILE A 50 12.88 11.47 8.31
C ILE A 50 13.50 12.15 9.53
N TRP A 51 13.96 11.36 10.51
CA TRP A 51 14.70 11.86 11.68
C TRP A 51 15.99 11.08 11.89
N HIS A 52 16.94 11.68 12.61
CA HIS A 52 18.19 11.04 12.97
C HIS A 52 18.04 10.24 14.27
N HIS A 53 18.47 8.99 14.31
CA HIS A 53 18.39 8.17 15.51
C HIS A 53 19.58 7.23 15.56
N GLU A 54 20.37 7.33 16.63
CA GLU A 54 21.52 6.45 16.87
C GLU A 54 22.48 6.32 15.67
N GLY A 55 22.76 7.43 14.98
CA GLY A 55 23.68 7.43 13.83
C GLY A 55 23.03 7.09 12.48
N ALA A 56 21.73 6.78 12.44
CA ALA A 56 21.00 6.44 11.22
C ALA A 56 19.84 7.40 10.94
N GLU A 57 19.48 7.57 9.67
CA GLU A 57 18.22 8.20 9.28
C GLU A 57 17.09 7.17 9.33
N ILE A 58 16.02 7.48 10.06
CA ILE A 58 14.87 6.59 10.25
C ILE A 58 13.61 7.21 9.66
N VAL A 59 12.73 6.34 9.15
CA VAL A 59 11.34 6.65 8.78
C VAL A 59 10.42 5.59 9.39
N THR A 60 9.33 6.02 10.03
CA THR A 60 8.34 5.10 10.63
C THR A 60 7.42 4.50 9.56
N ALA A 61 6.86 5.35 8.70
CA ALA A 61 5.94 4.96 7.67
C ALA A 61 6.70 4.56 6.39
N VAL A 62 7.35 3.39 6.43
CA VAL A 62 8.07 2.84 5.27
C VAL A 62 7.12 2.74 4.07
N SER A 63 7.57 3.27 2.93
CA SER A 63 6.78 3.40 1.71
C SER A 63 7.22 2.41 0.61
N PRO A 64 6.41 2.22 -0.45
CA PRO A 64 6.82 1.46 -1.62
C PRO A 64 8.14 1.90 -2.25
N ARG A 65 8.55 3.18 -2.13
CA ARG A 65 9.86 3.61 -2.65
C ARG A 65 11.03 3.01 -1.89
N THR A 66 10.90 2.83 -0.58
CA THR A 66 11.94 2.13 0.18
C THR A 66 12.06 0.69 -0.30
N CYS A 67 10.93 0.03 -0.58
CA CYS A 67 10.89 -1.32 -1.15
C CYS A 67 11.52 -1.37 -2.54
N ALA A 68 11.25 -0.37 -3.40
CA ALA A 68 11.77 -0.29 -4.77
C ALA A 68 13.31 -0.25 -4.87
N ARG A 69 14.02 0.07 -3.78
CA ARG A 69 15.50 0.01 -3.74
C ARG A 69 16.03 -1.41 -4.00
N CYS A 70 15.25 -2.44 -3.66
CA CYS A 70 15.57 -3.85 -3.85
C CYS A 70 14.53 -4.60 -4.70
N HIS A 71 13.27 -4.15 -4.69
CA HIS A 71 12.12 -4.78 -5.37
C HIS A 71 11.52 -3.83 -6.42
N GLU A 72 12.36 -3.38 -7.36
CA GLU A 72 11.97 -2.37 -8.37
C GLU A 72 10.81 -2.86 -9.24
N LYS A 73 10.85 -4.13 -9.65
CA LYS A 73 9.82 -4.75 -10.48
C LYS A 73 8.46 -4.76 -9.78
N GLU A 74 8.40 -5.32 -8.57
CA GLU A 74 7.16 -5.43 -7.81
C GLU A 74 6.60 -4.06 -7.44
N ALA A 75 7.47 -3.11 -7.07
CA ALA A 75 7.06 -1.75 -6.77
C ALA A 75 6.47 -1.03 -8.00
N LYS A 76 7.05 -1.25 -9.19
CA LYS A 76 6.53 -0.71 -10.44
C LYS A 76 5.18 -1.32 -10.82
N GLU A 77 5.07 -2.65 -10.80
CA GLU A 77 3.82 -3.36 -11.09
C GLU A 77 2.71 -2.94 -10.12
N PHE A 78 3.03 -2.80 -8.83
CA PHE A 78 2.08 -2.34 -7.83
C PHE A 78 1.65 -0.89 -8.07
N LEU A 79 2.59 0.02 -8.34
CA LEU A 79 2.29 1.43 -8.63
C LEU A 79 1.38 1.60 -9.85
N ASP A 80 1.58 0.77 -10.88
CA ASP A 80 0.79 0.81 -12.11
C ASP A 80 -0.62 0.19 -11.94
N SER A 81 -0.90 -0.43 -10.78
CA SER A 81 -2.17 -1.10 -10.48
C SER A 81 -3.25 -0.16 -9.93
N ARG A 82 -4.50 -0.64 -9.97
CA ARG A 82 -5.65 0.02 -9.30
C ARG A 82 -5.55 0.00 -7.78
N HIS A 83 -4.83 -0.97 -7.22
CA HIS A 83 -4.61 -1.08 -5.78
C HIS A 83 -3.85 0.12 -5.24
N ALA A 84 -2.78 0.56 -5.91
CA ALA A 84 -2.04 1.74 -5.49
C ALA A 84 -2.89 3.01 -5.54
N ALA A 85 -3.89 3.07 -6.43
CA ALA A 85 -4.82 4.19 -6.60
C ALA A 85 -6.11 4.07 -5.76
N ALA A 86 -6.21 3.10 -4.86
CA ALA A 86 -7.46 2.79 -4.17
C ALA A 86 -8.01 3.96 -3.31
N SER A 87 -7.18 4.90 -2.86
CA SER A 87 -7.64 6.02 -2.02
C SER A 87 -8.18 7.22 -2.81
N GLN A 88 -8.18 7.22 -4.15
CA GLN A 88 -8.52 8.42 -4.96
C GLN A 88 -9.93 8.95 -4.70
N PHE A 89 -10.89 8.07 -4.40
CA PHE A 89 -12.26 8.50 -4.11
C PHE A 89 -12.43 9.03 -2.68
N ILE A 90 -11.47 8.82 -1.78
CA ILE A 90 -11.57 9.26 -0.38
C ILE A 90 -11.51 10.79 -0.34
N GLY A 91 -12.65 11.40 -0.01
CA GLY A 91 -12.82 12.86 0.01
C GLY A 91 -13.51 13.43 -1.24
N SER A 92 -13.88 12.58 -2.19
CA SER A 92 -14.76 12.92 -3.32
C SER A 92 -16.24 12.81 -2.95
N LEU A 93 -17.12 13.28 -3.85
CA LEU A 93 -18.58 13.09 -3.74
C LEU A 93 -18.98 11.61 -3.69
N ASP A 94 -18.18 10.71 -4.27
CA ASP A 94 -18.45 9.27 -4.25
C ASP A 94 -18.28 8.66 -2.84
N ASN A 95 -17.58 9.36 -1.93
CA ASN A 95 -17.48 9.00 -0.51
C ASN A 95 -18.48 9.78 0.37
N PHE A 96 -19.58 10.29 -0.19
CA PHE A 96 -20.52 11.09 0.58
C PHE A 96 -21.14 10.29 1.74
N LEU A 97 -21.60 9.06 1.46
CA LEU A 97 -22.21 8.20 2.47
C LEU A 97 -21.22 7.87 3.60
N GLY A 98 -20.02 7.39 3.26
CA GLY A 98 -19.02 7.03 4.26
C GLY A 98 -18.52 8.23 5.08
N ARG A 99 -18.32 9.40 4.47
CA ARG A 99 -17.72 10.55 5.19
C ARG A 99 -18.74 11.43 5.91
N PHE A 100 -19.90 11.68 5.30
CA PHE A 100 -20.87 12.65 5.83
C PHE A 100 -22.08 11.99 6.50
N ALA A 101 -22.55 10.85 6.00
CA ALA A 101 -23.66 10.15 6.64
C ALA A 101 -23.20 9.33 7.86
N GLU A 102 -22.09 8.60 7.75
CA GLU A 102 -21.53 7.81 8.85
C GLU A 102 -20.60 8.63 9.76
N GLY A 103 -20.01 9.70 9.24
CA GLY A 103 -19.15 10.62 9.96
C GLY A 103 -17.65 10.26 9.91
N PRO A 104 -16.77 11.19 10.34
CA PRO A 104 -15.33 11.08 10.14
C PRO A 104 -14.70 9.90 10.89
N ALA A 105 -15.16 9.57 12.10
CA ALA A 105 -14.61 8.46 12.86
C ALA A 105 -14.90 7.09 12.19
N ALA A 106 -16.08 6.92 11.61
CA ALA A 106 -16.43 5.72 10.85
C ALA A 106 -15.59 5.63 9.57
N ALA A 107 -15.46 6.72 8.81
CA ALA A 107 -14.64 6.77 7.61
C ALA A 107 -13.16 6.43 7.89
N ILE A 108 -12.59 6.91 9.02
CA ILE A 108 -11.20 6.64 9.42
C ILE A 108 -10.98 5.17 9.79
N ASN A 109 -11.93 4.56 10.50
CA ASN A 109 -11.81 3.18 10.98
C ASN A 109 -12.31 2.12 9.97
N GLY A 110 -13.15 2.50 9.01
CA GLY A 110 -13.66 1.64 7.95
C GLY A 110 -12.96 1.91 6.62
N CYS A 111 -13.43 2.91 5.89
CA CYS A 111 -13.02 3.19 4.51
C CYS A 111 -11.50 3.35 4.37
N GLN A 112 -10.88 4.15 5.23
CA GLN A 112 -9.44 4.42 5.14
C GLN A 112 -8.57 3.21 5.51
N GLN A 113 -9.05 2.28 6.35
CA GLN A 113 -8.29 1.09 6.71
C GLN A 113 -8.13 0.13 5.52
N CYS A 114 -9.10 0.11 4.61
CA CYS A 114 -9.07 -0.71 3.39
C CYS A 114 -8.46 0.04 2.20
N HIS A 115 -8.96 1.24 1.90
CA HIS A 115 -8.56 1.98 0.68
C HIS A 115 -7.31 2.83 0.87
N GLY A 116 -7.01 3.23 2.10
CA GLY A 116 -5.92 4.14 2.42
C GLY A 116 -6.37 5.59 2.48
N SER A 117 -5.47 6.45 2.95
CA SER A 117 -5.63 7.91 2.96
C SER A 117 -4.26 8.58 2.82
N ILE A 118 -4.25 9.91 2.71
CA ILE A 118 -3.02 10.69 2.76
C ILE A 118 -2.50 10.66 4.19
N ILE A 119 -1.27 10.19 4.38
CA ILE A 119 -0.56 10.28 5.65
C ILE A 119 -0.12 11.72 5.88
N ARG A 120 -0.64 12.32 6.95
CA ARG A 120 -0.30 13.69 7.32
C ARG A 120 0.70 13.71 8.46
N VAL A 121 1.81 14.40 8.25
CA VAL A 121 2.78 14.73 9.31
C VAL A 121 2.26 15.98 10.02
N ALA A 122 1.77 15.81 11.24
CA ALA A 122 1.24 16.90 12.07
C ALA A 122 2.37 17.79 12.61
N THR A 123 3.48 17.16 13.02
CA THR A 123 4.70 17.85 13.45
C THR A 123 5.88 17.19 12.75
N PRO A 124 6.73 17.96 12.03
CA PRO A 124 7.88 17.40 11.33
C PRO A 124 8.92 16.86 12.32
N ALA A 125 9.74 15.95 11.83
CA ALA A 125 10.96 15.53 12.49
C ALA A 125 11.93 16.71 12.66
N VAL A 126 12.61 16.74 13.80
CA VAL A 126 13.65 17.74 14.10
C VAL A 126 14.81 17.06 14.79
N ASN A 127 15.99 17.02 14.15
CA ASN A 127 17.18 16.32 14.65
C ASN A 127 16.83 14.88 15.08
N ASN A 128 16.94 14.57 16.37
CA ASN A 128 16.69 13.25 16.93
C ASN A 128 15.25 13.02 17.40
N ARG A 129 14.34 13.95 17.12
CA ARG A 129 12.92 13.82 17.48
C ARG A 129 12.14 13.27 16.29
N PRO A 130 11.40 12.16 16.47
CA PRO A 130 10.59 11.59 15.40
C PRO A 130 9.43 12.52 15.02
N PRO A 131 8.90 12.40 13.80
CA PRO A 131 7.70 13.13 13.40
C PRO A 131 6.49 12.66 14.21
N GLN A 132 5.50 13.53 14.35
CA GLN A 132 4.17 13.13 14.82
C GLN A 132 3.24 13.06 13.61
N TYR A 133 2.66 11.89 13.38
CA TYR A 133 1.62 11.71 12.37
C TYR A 133 0.26 12.08 12.94
N ALA A 134 -0.60 12.66 12.10
CA ALA A 134 -1.96 13.00 12.49
C ALA A 134 -2.80 11.72 12.69
N ALA A 135 -3.44 11.61 13.85
CA ALA A 135 -4.16 10.41 14.28
C ALA A 135 -5.38 10.06 13.39
N ASP A 136 -5.88 11.01 12.61
CA ASP A 136 -6.95 10.83 11.63
C ASP A 136 -6.48 10.19 10.32
N THR A 137 -5.17 10.01 10.14
CA THR A 137 -4.56 9.44 8.94
C THR A 137 -3.58 8.31 9.22
N TRP A 138 -3.10 8.18 10.47
CA TRP A 138 -2.14 7.17 10.88
C TRP A 138 -2.50 6.59 12.26
N PRO A 139 -2.42 5.26 12.49
CA PRO A 139 -1.87 4.22 11.61
C PRO A 139 -2.79 3.85 10.43
N ASN A 140 -2.18 3.56 9.27
CA ASN A 140 -2.91 3.19 8.07
C ASN A 140 -2.11 2.16 7.24
N THR A 141 -2.78 1.08 6.86
CA THR A 141 -2.26 0.04 5.96
C THR A 141 -3.11 -0.13 4.70
N GLY A 142 -4.03 0.80 4.45
CA GLY A 142 -4.94 0.72 3.33
C GLY A 142 -4.19 0.72 2.01
N MET A 143 -4.74 0.02 1.04
CA MET A 143 -4.02 -0.44 -0.15
C MET A 143 -3.43 0.71 -0.97
N GLY A 144 -4.16 1.82 -1.08
CA GLY A 144 -3.78 3.03 -1.82
C GLY A 144 -3.25 4.17 -0.96
N ARG A 145 -2.76 3.91 0.27
CA ARG A 145 -2.20 4.93 1.17
C ARG A 145 -1.23 5.87 0.44
N ILE A 146 -1.39 7.19 0.60
CA ILE A 146 -0.46 8.17 0.06
C ILE A 146 0.54 8.55 1.16
N ASN A 147 1.81 8.29 0.89
CA ASN A 147 2.89 8.36 1.86
C ASN A 147 3.48 9.78 1.98
N ALA A 148 4.22 10.06 3.06
CA ALA A 148 4.89 11.34 3.27
C ALA A 148 5.96 11.64 2.20
N ASP A 149 6.49 10.61 1.55
CA ASP A 149 7.39 10.72 0.40
C ASP A 149 6.66 10.88 -0.96
N GLY A 150 5.35 11.10 -0.92
CA GLY A 150 4.48 11.25 -2.08
C GLY A 150 4.21 9.97 -2.86
N SER A 151 4.75 8.82 -2.45
CA SER A 151 4.48 7.54 -3.12
C SER A 151 3.12 6.97 -2.75
N TRP A 152 2.58 6.16 -3.66
CA TRP A 152 1.24 5.61 -3.56
C TRP A 152 1.28 4.14 -3.21
N GLY A 153 0.45 3.78 -2.24
CA GLY A 153 0.16 2.44 -1.80
C GLY A 153 0.91 1.98 -0.54
N SER A 154 0.56 0.77 -0.10
CA SER A 154 1.07 0.14 1.11
C SER A 154 1.54 -1.29 0.82
N CYS A 155 2.86 -1.50 0.72
CA CYS A 155 3.43 -2.83 0.51
C CYS A 155 3.16 -3.81 1.67
N SER A 156 2.77 -3.32 2.85
CA SER A 156 2.40 -4.17 3.99
C SER A 156 0.93 -4.59 4.02
N ALA A 157 0.16 -4.28 2.97
CA ALA A 157 -1.26 -4.61 2.93
C ALA A 157 -1.53 -6.12 2.80
N CYS A 158 -0.68 -6.86 2.06
CA CYS A 158 -0.86 -8.30 1.84
C CYS A 158 0.10 -9.20 2.62
N HIS A 159 1.39 -8.88 2.64
CA HIS A 159 2.37 -9.57 3.46
C HIS A 159 2.77 -8.61 4.58
N SER A 160 2.09 -8.76 5.72
CA SER A 160 2.16 -7.81 6.82
C SER A 160 3.59 -7.64 7.34
N ARG A 161 3.88 -6.42 7.79
CA ARG A 161 5.09 -6.18 8.57
C ARG A 161 5.00 -6.91 9.91
N HIS A 162 6.09 -7.41 10.49
CA HIS A 162 7.48 -7.30 10.02
C HIS A 162 7.99 -8.60 9.38
N GLU A 163 7.11 -9.57 9.15
CA GLU A 163 7.49 -10.87 8.59
C GLU A 163 7.64 -10.83 7.07
N PHE A 164 6.79 -10.04 6.38
CA PHE A 164 6.79 -9.93 4.91
C PHE A 164 6.72 -11.29 4.21
N SER A 165 5.90 -12.20 4.75
CA SER A 165 5.78 -13.59 4.29
C SER A 165 4.94 -13.73 3.01
N ALA A 166 5.52 -14.41 2.00
CA ALA A 166 4.80 -14.81 0.79
C ALA A 166 3.64 -15.78 1.09
N GLU A 167 3.79 -16.62 2.12
CA GLU A 167 2.71 -17.51 2.56
C GLU A 167 1.49 -16.70 3.03
N VAL A 168 1.71 -15.66 3.84
CA VAL A 168 0.62 -14.78 4.29
C VAL A 168 -0.03 -14.07 3.09
N ALA A 169 0.76 -13.57 2.14
CA ALA A 169 0.20 -12.92 0.95
C ALA A 169 -0.59 -13.86 0.02
N ARG A 170 -0.27 -15.17 0.01
CA ARG A 170 -0.95 -16.17 -0.83
C ARG A 170 -2.16 -16.81 -0.16
N ARG A 171 -2.39 -16.51 1.12
CA ARG A 171 -3.58 -16.96 1.85
C ARG A 171 -4.80 -16.09 1.49
N PRO A 172 -5.93 -16.70 1.09
CA PRO A 172 -7.14 -15.96 0.70
C PRO A 172 -7.71 -15.10 1.85
N GLU A 173 -7.47 -15.50 3.09
CA GLU A 173 -7.89 -14.77 4.29
C GLU A 173 -7.30 -13.35 4.32
N ASN A 174 -6.08 -13.18 3.81
CA ASN A 174 -5.43 -11.88 3.77
C ASN A 174 -6.14 -10.90 2.80
N CYS A 175 -6.68 -11.40 1.68
CA CYS A 175 -7.50 -10.61 0.77
C CYS A 175 -8.85 -10.24 1.40
N GLY A 176 -9.41 -11.17 2.19
CA GLY A 176 -10.70 -11.01 2.86
C GLY A 176 -10.75 -9.90 3.90
N LYS A 177 -9.62 -9.33 4.33
CA LYS A 177 -9.61 -8.10 5.15
C LYS A 177 -10.36 -6.94 4.47
N CYS A 178 -10.29 -6.86 3.14
CA CYS A 178 -10.90 -5.78 2.36
C CYS A 178 -11.99 -6.28 1.41
N HIS A 179 -11.82 -7.49 0.86
CA HIS A 179 -12.72 -8.08 -0.13
C HIS A 179 -13.78 -8.97 0.52
N MET A 180 -14.63 -8.36 1.33
CA MET A 180 -15.65 -9.04 2.12
C MET A 180 -16.89 -8.17 2.24
N GLY A 181 -17.98 -8.74 2.74
CA GLY A 181 -19.17 -7.99 3.10
C GLY A 181 -20.08 -7.66 1.91
N PRO A 182 -21.09 -6.81 2.14
CA PRO A 182 -22.24 -6.67 1.25
C PRO A 182 -21.94 -5.91 -0.05
N ASP A 183 -20.88 -5.11 -0.08
CA ASP A 183 -20.46 -4.30 -1.23
C ASP A 183 -19.72 -5.13 -2.28
N HIS A 184 -18.86 -6.03 -1.83
CA HIS A 184 -18.12 -6.94 -2.70
C HIS A 184 -17.70 -8.22 -1.94
N PRO A 185 -18.55 -9.27 -1.93
CA PRO A 185 -18.38 -10.46 -1.08
C PRO A 185 -17.42 -11.51 -1.68
N GLN A 186 -16.23 -11.12 -2.15
CA GLN A 186 -15.35 -12.09 -2.81
C GLN A 186 -14.79 -13.14 -1.84
N ALA A 187 -14.53 -12.79 -0.58
CA ALA A 187 -14.07 -13.73 0.44
C ALA A 187 -15.12 -14.82 0.71
N GLU A 188 -16.38 -14.44 0.87
CA GLU A 188 -17.50 -15.35 1.12
C GLU A 188 -17.74 -16.25 -0.10
N ILE A 189 -17.75 -15.67 -1.31
CA ILE A 189 -17.89 -16.43 -2.56
C ILE A 189 -16.76 -17.45 -2.71
N TYR A 190 -15.51 -17.05 -2.46
CA TYR A 190 -14.37 -17.97 -2.53
C TYR A 190 -14.46 -19.08 -1.48
N ALA A 191 -14.72 -18.72 -0.22
CA ALA A 191 -14.75 -19.65 0.91
C ALA A 191 -15.79 -20.77 0.73
N GLU A 192 -16.96 -20.43 0.18
CA GLU A 192 -18.06 -21.37 -0.08
C GLU A 192 -17.93 -22.12 -1.43
N SER A 193 -16.98 -21.71 -2.27
CA SER A 193 -16.71 -22.41 -3.53
C SER A 193 -15.98 -23.74 -3.30
N LYS A 194 -16.01 -24.62 -4.32
CA LYS A 194 -15.20 -25.85 -4.31
C LYS A 194 -13.69 -25.57 -4.22
N HIS A 195 -13.23 -24.44 -4.73
CA HIS A 195 -11.83 -24.02 -4.62
C HIS A 195 -11.46 -23.69 -3.17
N GLY A 196 -12.27 -22.89 -2.47
CA GLY A 196 -12.02 -22.54 -1.07
C GLY A 196 -12.10 -23.74 -0.12
N ILE A 197 -13.04 -24.65 -0.36
CA ILE A 197 -13.13 -25.92 0.39
C ILE A 197 -11.88 -26.78 0.16
N ALA A 198 -11.43 -26.93 -1.08
CA ALA A 198 -10.23 -27.69 -1.42
C ALA A 198 -8.95 -27.07 -0.84
N PHE A 199 -8.83 -25.73 -0.90
CA PHE A 199 -7.73 -24.99 -0.30
C PHE A 199 -7.65 -25.25 1.21
N ARG A 200 -8.74 -25.02 1.96
CA ARG A 200 -8.79 -25.25 3.41
C ARG A 200 -8.44 -26.68 3.80
N LYS A 201 -8.86 -27.66 3.00
CA LYS A 201 -8.54 -29.08 3.24
C LYS A 201 -7.05 -29.38 3.02
N ASN A 202 -6.42 -28.75 2.04
CA ASN A 202 -5.07 -29.08 1.59
C ASN A 202 -3.98 -28.07 2.03
N GLU A 203 -4.32 -26.96 2.70
CA GLU A 203 -3.41 -25.83 2.96
C GLU A 203 -2.05 -26.22 3.56
N ARG A 204 -2.03 -27.21 4.47
CA ARG A 204 -0.79 -27.66 5.14
C ARG A 204 0.15 -28.45 4.24
N MET A 205 -0.35 -28.93 3.10
CA MET A 205 0.43 -29.64 2.09
C MET A 205 0.91 -28.71 0.97
N MET A 206 0.39 -27.48 0.91
CA MET A 206 0.77 -26.50 -0.09
C MET A 206 2.08 -25.81 0.32
N LYS A 207 2.95 -25.55 -0.66
CA LYS A 207 4.21 -24.82 -0.42
C LYS A 207 4.02 -23.32 -0.61
N LEU A 208 3.18 -22.72 0.23
CA LEU A 208 2.76 -21.32 0.11
C LEU A 208 3.90 -20.32 0.30
N ASP A 209 5.05 -20.74 0.83
CA ASP A 209 6.25 -19.93 1.01
C ASP A 209 7.24 -20.01 -0.17
N SER A 210 6.97 -20.84 -1.18
CA SER A 210 7.87 -21.06 -2.33
C SER A 210 8.25 -19.74 -3.02
N PRO A 211 9.49 -19.57 -3.51
CA PRO A 211 9.89 -18.38 -4.27
C PRO A 211 8.95 -18.08 -5.46
N GLY A 212 8.88 -16.80 -5.85
CA GLY A 212 8.12 -16.38 -7.02
C GLY A 212 8.62 -17.09 -8.28
N GLY A 213 7.70 -17.66 -9.06
CA GLY A 213 8.02 -18.45 -10.26
C GLY A 213 8.27 -19.94 -10.00
N GLU A 214 8.42 -20.36 -8.74
CA GLU A 214 8.61 -21.77 -8.37
C GLU A 214 7.34 -22.43 -7.82
N TRP A 215 6.30 -21.65 -7.51
CA TRP A 215 5.01 -22.16 -7.06
C TRP A 215 4.19 -22.68 -8.24
N ILE A 216 4.16 -24.01 -8.43
CA ILE A 216 3.60 -24.64 -9.63
C ILE A 216 2.22 -25.25 -9.35
N LEU A 217 1.23 -24.85 -10.16
CA LEU A 217 -0.12 -25.44 -10.17
C LEU A 217 -0.07 -26.95 -10.38
N GLY A 218 -0.78 -27.70 -9.53
CA GLY A 218 -0.85 -29.16 -9.54
C GLY A 218 0.33 -29.87 -8.86
N LYS A 219 1.38 -29.14 -8.46
CA LYS A 219 2.51 -29.68 -7.68
C LYS A 219 2.58 -29.09 -6.28
N ASP A 220 2.59 -27.77 -6.20
CA ASP A 220 2.74 -27.02 -4.94
C ASP A 220 1.40 -26.40 -4.48
N TYR A 221 0.37 -26.51 -5.33
CA TYR A 221 -1.02 -26.13 -5.12
C TYR A 221 -1.94 -27.15 -5.83
N ALA A 222 -2.61 -28.02 -5.07
CA ALA A 222 -3.54 -29.04 -5.57
C ALA A 222 -4.65 -29.39 -4.55
#